data_AF-A0A7S2Y3R0-F1
#
_entry.id   AF-A0A7S2Y3R0-F1
#
_cell.length_a   1.000
_cell.length_b   1.000
_cell.length_c   1.000
_cell.angle_alpha   90.00
_cell.angle_beta   90.00
_cell.angle_gamma   90.00
#
_symmetry.space_group_name_H-M   'P 1'
#
loop_
_entity.id
_entity.type
_entity.pdbx_description
1 polymer ?
#
loop_
_entity_poly.entity_id
_entity_poly.type
_entity_poly.pdbx_seq_one_letter_code
_entity_poly.pdbx_strand_id
1 'polypeptide(L)'
;ALHKMNSFHWHLTDDQGWRMDIPQYPKLATISAWRNQTLVGHHESYTARTYDGMRHGGFYTAADIREVVEYAHQRHVTIVPEIEMPGHTQAVLAAYPHLGCRPELDYHVRQVWAVSDDVYCAGKESTFEFLENVLRHV
;
A
#
# COMPACT_ATOMS: atom_id res chain seq x y z
N ALA A 1 5.08 23.79 5.06
CA ALA A 1 5.46 25.15 4.66
C ALA A 1 5.30 26.19 5.78
N LEU A 2 4.08 26.53 6.22
CA LEU A 2 3.84 27.55 7.27
C LEU A 2 4.67 27.34 8.55
N HIS A 3 4.77 26.09 9.00
CA HIS A 3 5.56 25.70 10.18
C HIS A 3 7.03 25.32 9.86
N LYS A 4 7.55 25.71 8.69
CA LYS A 4 8.94 25.50 8.25
C LYS A 4 9.39 24.04 8.12
N MET A 5 8.49 23.06 8.18
CA MET A 5 8.76 21.70 7.72
C MET A 5 9.05 21.70 6.21
N ASN A 6 10.07 20.95 5.81
CA ASN A 6 10.61 20.86 4.46
C ASN A 6 10.68 19.41 3.92
N SER A 7 10.15 18.44 4.66
CA SER A 7 10.02 17.05 4.20
C SER A 7 8.60 16.57 4.39
N PHE A 8 8.08 15.89 3.38
CA PHE A 8 6.83 15.16 3.45
C PHE A 8 7.14 13.70 3.14
N HIS A 9 7.17 12.90 4.19
CA HIS A 9 7.27 11.46 4.07
C HIS A 9 5.91 10.89 3.68
N TRP A 10 5.86 10.23 2.53
CA TRP A 10 4.62 9.76 1.93
C TRP A 10 4.53 8.24 2.01
N HIS A 11 3.87 7.77 3.07
CA HIS A 11 3.53 6.37 3.26
C HIS A 11 2.43 5.95 2.25
N LEU A 12 2.85 5.30 1.16
CA LEU A 12 1.99 5.01 0.01
C LEU A 12 1.46 3.57 -0.02
N THR A 13 1.96 2.69 0.84
CA THR A 13 1.70 1.25 0.75
C THR A 13 1.61 0.63 2.13
N ASP A 14 0.54 -0.11 2.40
CA ASP A 14 0.36 -0.91 3.62
C ASP A 14 -0.58 -2.09 3.32
N ASP A 15 -0.85 -2.94 4.30
CA ASP A 15 -1.78 -4.06 4.28
C ASP A 15 -3.20 -3.70 3.81
N GLN A 16 -3.67 -2.49 4.15
CA GLN A 16 -5.03 -2.02 3.83
C GLN A 16 -5.11 -1.23 2.51
N GLY A 17 -3.98 -1.07 1.82
CA GLY A 17 -3.99 -0.82 0.39
C GLY A 17 -2.74 -0.16 -0.19
N TRP A 18 -2.66 -0.24 -1.51
CA TRP A 18 -1.60 0.31 -2.33
C TRP A 18 -2.07 1.58 -3.05
N ARG A 19 -1.29 2.68 -2.99
CA ARG A 19 -1.75 4.00 -3.45
C ARG A 19 -1.03 4.55 -4.68
N MET A 20 -0.12 3.81 -5.31
CA MET A 20 0.65 4.31 -6.45
C MET A 20 0.36 3.51 -7.73
N ASP A 21 0.09 4.17 -8.84
CA ASP A 21 -0.04 3.45 -10.11
C ASP A 21 1.31 2.91 -10.58
N ILE A 22 1.40 1.60 -10.86
CA ILE A 22 2.58 0.95 -11.46
C ILE A 22 2.11 0.23 -12.73
N PRO A 23 2.32 0.79 -13.93
CA PRO A 23 1.78 0.22 -15.16
C PRO A 23 2.17 -1.23 -15.45
N GLN A 24 3.36 -1.65 -15.01
CA GLN A 24 3.82 -3.05 -15.13
C GLN A 24 3.04 -4.01 -14.22
N TYR A 25 2.45 -3.50 -13.13
CA TYR A 25 1.68 -4.26 -12.15
C TYR A 25 0.27 -3.65 -11.96
N PRO A 26 -0.61 -3.69 -12.98
CA PRO A 26 -1.88 -2.96 -12.97
C PRO A 26 -2.85 -3.42 -11.89
N LYS A 27 -2.70 -4.64 -11.35
CA LYS A 27 -3.55 -5.13 -10.26
C LYS A 27 -3.28 -4.42 -8.94
N LEU A 28 -2.15 -3.73 -8.79
CA LEU A 28 -1.91 -2.86 -7.63
C LEU A 28 -2.96 -1.74 -7.56
N ALA A 29 -3.29 -1.13 -8.69
CA ALA A 29 -4.31 -0.07 -8.78
C ALA A 29 -5.74 -0.62 -8.75
N THR A 30 -6.02 -1.76 -9.39
CA THR A 30 -7.39 -2.27 -9.52
C THR A 30 -7.84 -3.17 -8.37
N ILE A 31 -6.91 -3.86 -7.70
CA ILE A 31 -7.18 -4.78 -6.59
C ILE A 31 -6.58 -4.21 -5.30
N SER A 32 -5.26 -4.06 -5.22
CA SER A 32 -4.57 -3.70 -3.96
C SER A 32 -4.99 -2.34 -3.42
N ALA A 33 -5.44 -1.41 -4.26
CA ALA A 33 -5.93 -0.10 -3.83
C ALA A 33 -7.31 -0.15 -3.14
N TRP A 34 -8.01 -1.28 -3.15
CA TRP A 34 -9.41 -1.37 -2.74
C TRP A 34 -9.66 -2.48 -1.71
N ARG A 35 -10.25 -2.12 -0.58
CA ARG A 35 -10.79 -3.07 0.41
C ARG A 35 -12.31 -3.04 0.41
N ASN A 36 -12.94 -4.16 0.74
CA ASN A 36 -14.41 -4.28 0.68
C ASN A 36 -15.15 -3.57 1.82
N GLN A 37 -14.46 -3.33 2.93
CA GLN A 37 -15.00 -2.71 4.13
C GLN A 37 -13.87 -2.28 5.07
N THR A 38 -14.20 -1.46 6.06
CA THR A 38 -13.29 -0.99 7.10
C THR A 38 -13.82 -1.37 8.47
N LEU A 39 -12.93 -1.78 9.37
CA LEU A 39 -13.25 -2.00 10.78
C LEU A 39 -13.82 -0.71 11.40
N VAL A 40 -14.96 -0.83 12.08
CA VAL A 40 -15.53 0.25 12.89
C VAL A 40 -14.85 0.27 14.26
N GLY A 41 -14.26 1.42 14.62
CA GLY A 41 -13.58 1.62 15.89
C GLY A 41 -12.19 0.96 15.97
N HIS A 42 -11.73 0.68 17.19
CA HIS A 42 -10.38 0.18 17.45
C HIS A 42 -10.30 -1.35 17.39
N HIS A 43 -9.18 -1.87 16.87
CA HIS A 43 -8.93 -3.30 16.67
C HIS A 43 -9.12 -4.16 17.94
N GLU A 44 -8.76 -3.62 19.09
CA GLU A 44 -8.76 -4.33 20.38
C GLU A 44 -9.99 -4.07 21.25
N SER A 45 -10.86 -3.14 20.86
CA SER A 45 -11.91 -2.63 21.76
C SER A 45 -13.22 -3.40 21.72
N TYR A 46 -13.32 -4.48 20.94
CA TYR A 46 -14.59 -5.20 20.76
C TYR A 46 -14.44 -6.71 20.94
N THR A 47 -15.42 -7.31 21.62
CA THR A 47 -15.60 -8.78 21.71
C THR A 47 -15.95 -9.40 20.36
N ALA A 48 -16.52 -8.61 19.44
CA ALA A 48 -16.76 -8.98 18.04
C ALA A 48 -16.46 -7.80 17.12
N ARG A 49 -15.70 -8.05 16.04
CA ARG A 49 -15.36 -7.02 15.05
C ARG A 49 -16.60 -6.64 14.25
N THR A 50 -16.87 -5.34 14.15
CA THR A 50 -17.94 -4.77 13.32
C THR A 50 -17.31 -4.01 12.15
N TYR A 51 -17.89 -4.13 10.95
CA TYR A 51 -17.40 -3.50 9.73
C TYR A 51 -18.47 -2.58 9.13
N ASP A 52 -18.02 -1.56 8.40
CA ASP A 52 -18.91 -0.59 7.74
C ASP A 52 -19.62 -1.15 6.49
N GLY A 53 -19.15 -2.28 5.94
CA GLY A 53 -19.66 -2.87 4.70
C GLY A 53 -19.45 -2.00 3.45
N MET A 54 -18.58 -0.99 3.52
CA MET A 54 -18.39 -0.01 2.46
C MET A 54 -17.06 -0.20 1.74
N ARG A 55 -17.13 -0.45 0.42
CA ARG A 55 -15.92 -0.53 -0.40
C ARG A 55 -15.16 0.80 -0.35
N HIS A 56 -13.89 0.72 0.02
CA HIS A 56 -13.03 1.89 0.23
C HIS A 56 -11.71 1.72 -0.50
N GLY A 57 -11.23 2.77 -1.15
CA GLY A 57 -9.97 2.73 -1.87
C GLY A 57 -9.69 3.96 -2.70
N GLY A 58 -8.74 3.80 -3.62
CA GLY A 58 -8.19 4.86 -4.45
C GLY A 58 -6.68 4.77 -4.52
N PHE A 59 -6.11 5.35 -5.56
CA PHE A 59 -4.68 5.43 -5.83
C PHE A 59 -4.39 6.73 -6.59
N TYR A 60 -3.14 7.17 -6.54
CA TYR A 60 -2.62 8.29 -7.30
C TYR A 60 -2.05 7.78 -8.63
N THR A 61 -2.48 8.39 -9.72
CA THR A 61 -1.85 8.17 -11.02
C THR A 61 -0.46 8.81 -11.04
N ALA A 62 0.36 8.45 -12.02
CA ALA A 62 1.65 9.10 -12.23
C ALA A 62 1.51 10.61 -12.54
N ALA A 63 0.34 11.07 -13.02
CA ALA A 63 0.07 12.50 -13.20
C ALA A 63 -0.19 13.18 -11.84
N ASP A 64 -1.04 12.57 -11.00
CA ASP A 64 -1.35 13.08 -9.67
C ASP A 64 -0.09 13.20 -8.79
N ILE A 65 0.79 12.18 -8.82
CA ILE A 65 2.04 12.20 -8.05
C ILE A 65 2.96 13.33 -8.54
N ARG A 66 3.11 13.52 -9.85
CA ARG A 66 3.91 14.62 -10.40
C ARG A 66 3.36 15.99 -10.01
N GLU A 67 2.04 16.15 -10.00
CA GLU A 67 1.39 17.38 -9.54
C GLU A 67 1.71 17.65 -8.06
N VAL A 68 1.60 16.64 -7.20
CA VAL A 68 1.91 16.78 -5.76
C VAL A 68 3.39 17.11 -5.53
N VAL A 69 4.30 16.46 -6.26
CA VAL A 69 5.74 16.73 -6.20
C VAL A 69 6.04 18.18 -6.59
N GLU A 70 5.48 18.65 -7.71
CA GLU A 70 5.67 20.03 -8.16
C GLU A 70 5.09 21.05 -7.16
N TYR A 71 3.89 20.77 -6.64
CA TYR A 71 3.25 21.62 -5.64
C TYR A 71 4.07 21.73 -4.34
N ALA A 72 4.68 20.63 -3.91
CA ALA A 72 5.58 20.59 -2.74
C ALA A 72 6.91 21.30 -3.02
N HIS A 73 7.47 21.11 -4.22
CA HIS A 73 8.71 21.75 -4.65
C HIS A 73 8.62 23.28 -4.63
N GLN A 74 7.51 23.85 -5.09
CA GLN A 74 7.23 25.29 -5.00
C GLN A 74 7.23 25.85 -3.57
N ARG A 75 7.20 24.97 -2.56
CA ARG A 75 7.21 25.30 -1.13
C ARG A 75 8.49 24.86 -0.42
N HIS A 76 9.51 24.46 -1.19
CA HIS A 76 10.76 23.90 -0.67
C HIS A 76 10.54 22.68 0.22
N VAL A 77 9.54 21.85 -0.12
CA VAL A 77 9.26 20.59 0.56
C VAL A 77 9.69 19.43 -0.34
N THR A 78 10.58 18.59 0.16
CA THR A 78 10.98 17.33 -0.47
C THR A 78 9.93 16.25 -0.16
N ILE A 79 9.44 15.59 -1.20
CA ILE A 79 8.63 14.36 -1.06
C ILE A 79 9.60 13.19 -0.90
N VAL A 80 9.40 12.37 0.13
CA VAL A 80 10.10 11.09 0.30
C VAL A 80 9.05 9.99 0.21
N PRO A 81 8.91 9.26 -0.90
CA PRO A 81 7.95 8.18 -1.01
C PRO A 81 8.42 6.95 -0.22
N GLU A 82 7.48 6.19 0.31
CA GLU A 82 7.73 4.94 1.01
C GLU A 82 7.01 3.78 0.32
N ILE A 83 7.77 2.72 0.07
CA ILE A 83 7.28 1.41 -0.36
C ILE A 83 7.67 0.40 0.73
N GLU A 84 6.69 0.01 1.52
CA GLU A 84 6.88 -0.90 2.66
C GLU A 84 7.31 -2.31 2.22
N MET A 85 8.29 -2.86 2.94
CA MET A 85 8.79 -4.22 2.72
C MET A 85 9.67 -4.69 3.91
N PRO A 86 9.70 -6.01 4.23
CA PRO A 86 8.91 -7.09 3.62
C PRO A 86 7.51 -7.25 4.24
N GLY A 87 7.27 -6.69 5.43
CA GLY A 87 5.95 -6.63 6.07
C GLY A 87 5.05 -5.56 5.46
N HIS A 88 3.84 -5.37 6.00
CA HIS A 88 2.88 -4.36 5.51
C HIS A 88 2.53 -4.52 4.01
N THR A 89 2.46 -5.77 3.53
CA THR A 89 2.38 -6.10 2.10
C THR A 89 1.16 -6.94 1.73
N GLN A 90 0.23 -7.16 2.67
CA GLN A 90 -0.95 -7.99 2.42
C GLN A 90 -1.80 -7.47 1.24
N ALA A 91 -1.83 -6.15 1.01
CA ALA A 91 -2.50 -5.57 -0.15
C ALA A 91 -1.91 -6.06 -1.47
N VAL A 92 -0.59 -6.21 -1.55
CA VAL A 92 0.10 -6.73 -2.75
C VAL A 92 -0.16 -8.22 -2.91
N LEU A 93 -0.14 -8.98 -1.82
CA LEU A 93 -0.45 -10.42 -1.83
C LEU A 93 -1.87 -10.72 -2.32
N ALA A 94 -2.83 -9.84 -2.03
CA ALA A 94 -4.19 -9.94 -2.56
C ALA A 94 -4.26 -9.84 -4.09
N ALA A 95 -3.35 -9.11 -4.73
CA ALA A 95 -3.26 -8.99 -6.19
C ALA A 95 -2.33 -10.02 -6.84
N TYR A 96 -1.26 -10.38 -6.13
CA TYR A 96 -0.15 -11.21 -6.59
C TYR A 96 0.26 -12.22 -5.50
N PRO A 97 -0.58 -13.25 -5.25
CA PRO A 97 -0.38 -14.19 -4.12
C PRO A 97 0.92 -15.00 -4.23
N HIS A 98 1.44 -15.19 -5.44
CA HIS A 98 2.69 -15.91 -5.69
C HIS A 98 3.93 -15.26 -5.03
N LEU A 99 3.86 -13.98 -4.67
CA LEU A 99 4.92 -13.25 -3.96
C LEU A 99 4.97 -13.57 -2.46
N GLY A 100 3.91 -14.15 -1.89
CA GLY A 100 3.85 -14.56 -0.48
C GLY A 100 4.44 -15.95 -0.24
N CYS A 101 4.72 -16.29 1.02
CA CYS A 101 5.27 -17.61 1.39
C CYS A 101 4.28 -18.76 1.15
N ARG A 102 2.97 -18.46 1.23
CA ARG A 102 1.86 -19.41 1.12
C ARG A 102 0.92 -18.99 -0.02
N PRO A 103 1.31 -19.16 -1.29
CA PRO A 103 0.56 -18.63 -2.43
C PRO A 103 -0.81 -19.27 -2.64
N GLU A 104 -1.09 -20.39 -1.96
CA GLU A 104 -2.37 -21.09 -1.94
C GLU A 104 -3.44 -20.42 -1.07
N LEU A 105 -3.07 -19.46 -0.22
CA LEU A 105 -4.02 -18.72 0.59
C LEU A 105 -4.82 -17.72 -0.25
N ASP A 106 -6.09 -17.57 0.12
CA ASP A 106 -6.97 -16.54 -0.43
C ASP A 106 -6.70 -15.20 0.26
N TYR A 107 -5.67 -14.50 -0.20
CA TYR A 107 -5.34 -13.18 0.34
C TYR A 107 -6.38 -12.14 -0.08
N HIS A 108 -6.73 -11.27 0.86
CA HIS A 108 -7.53 -10.08 0.61
C HIS A 108 -6.82 -8.85 1.14
N VAL A 109 -7.08 -7.68 0.53
CA VAL A 109 -6.64 -6.40 1.10
C VAL A 109 -7.22 -6.29 2.50
N ARG A 110 -6.35 -6.01 3.48
CA ARG A 110 -6.69 -6.13 4.89
C ARG A 110 -7.77 -5.13 5.28
N GLN A 111 -8.75 -5.58 6.07
CA GLN A 111 -9.92 -4.80 6.48
C GLN A 111 -9.85 -4.38 7.95
N VAL A 112 -8.79 -4.78 8.64
CA VAL A 112 -8.52 -4.53 10.06
C VAL A 112 -7.16 -3.87 10.23
N TRP A 113 -6.98 -3.24 11.39
CA TRP A 113 -5.71 -2.68 11.81
C TRP A 113 -4.81 -3.75 12.45
N ALA A 114 -3.64 -3.32 12.96
CA ALA A 114 -2.59 -4.16 13.53
C ALA A 114 -1.81 -5.02 12.52
N VAL A 115 -0.75 -5.66 13.01
CA VAL A 115 0.29 -6.33 12.23
C VAL A 115 -0.27 -7.54 11.47
N SER A 116 0.11 -7.66 10.20
CA SER A 116 -0.11 -8.84 9.39
C SER A 116 1.06 -9.82 9.47
N ASP A 117 0.75 -11.11 9.59
CA ASP A 117 1.75 -12.19 9.49
C ASP A 117 2.04 -12.54 8.01
N ASP A 118 1.21 -12.05 7.09
CA ASP A 118 1.35 -12.32 5.66
C ASP A 118 2.28 -11.29 5.03
N VAL A 119 3.49 -11.73 4.72
CA VAL A 119 4.62 -10.92 4.23
C VAL A 119 5.14 -11.43 2.89
N TYR A 120 5.96 -10.62 2.22
CA TYR A 120 6.71 -11.08 1.06
C TYR A 120 7.61 -12.28 1.40
N CYS A 121 7.68 -13.25 0.48
CA CYS A 121 8.56 -14.40 0.62
C CYS A 121 9.98 -14.05 0.16
N ALA A 122 10.89 -13.84 1.11
CA ALA A 122 12.30 -13.58 0.83
C ALA A 122 13.05 -14.78 0.19
N GLY A 123 12.45 -15.98 0.20
CA GLY A 123 13.02 -17.18 -0.44
C GLY A 123 12.68 -17.34 -1.93
N LYS A 124 12.09 -16.33 -2.57
CA LYS A 124 11.64 -16.38 -3.96
C LYS A 124 12.25 -15.25 -4.80
N GLU A 125 12.88 -15.60 -5.91
CA GLU A 125 13.42 -14.63 -6.88
C GLU A 125 12.35 -13.71 -7.45
N SER A 126 11.13 -14.21 -7.67
CA SER A 126 10.01 -13.40 -8.14
C SER A 126 9.67 -12.22 -7.21
N THR A 127 9.95 -12.35 -5.91
CA THR A 127 9.77 -11.28 -4.94
C THR A 127 10.77 -10.16 -5.21
N PHE A 128 12.04 -10.49 -5.43
CA PHE A 128 13.08 -9.50 -5.73
C PHE A 128 12.84 -8.84 -7.09
N GLU A 129 12.48 -9.61 -8.12
CA GLU A 129 12.12 -9.06 -9.43
C GLU A 129 10.97 -8.06 -9.32
N PHE A 130 9.92 -8.39 -8.55
CA PHE A 130 8.82 -7.47 -8.28
C PHE A 130 9.32 -6.19 -7.60
N LEU A 131 10.08 -6.31 -6.52
CA LEU A 131 10.58 -5.17 -5.75
C LEU A 131 11.51 -4.28 -6.58
N GLU A 132 12.42 -4.85 -7.36
CA GLU A 132 13.30 -4.10 -8.26
C GLU A 132 12.52 -3.32 -9.32
N ASN A 133 11.50 -3.93 -9.92
CA ASN A 133 10.67 -3.28 -10.92
C ASN A 133 9.87 -2.12 -10.32
N VAL A 134 9.31 -2.29 -9.13
CA VAL A 134 8.63 -1.21 -8.40
C VAL A 134 9.61 -0.09 -8.05
N LEU A 135 10.75 -0.41 -7.44
CA LEU A 135 11.73 0.60 -7.03
C LEU A 135 12.36 1.34 -8.21
N ARG A 136 12.45 0.71 -9.38
CA ARG A 136 12.89 1.37 -10.63
C ARG A 136 11.85 2.35 -11.18
N HIS A 137 10.57 2.15 -10.84
CA HIS A 137 9.49 3.04 -11.25
C HIS A 137 9.41 4.30 -10.39
N VAL A 138 9.72 4.18 -9.10
CA VAL A 138 9.77 5.28 -8.10
C VAL A 138 10.90 6.25 -8.42
#